data_AF-A0A9D2LML3-F1
#
_entry.id   AF-A0A9D2LML3-F1
#
_cell.length_a   1.000
_cell.length_b   1.000
_cell.length_c   1.000
_cell.angle_alpha   90.00
_cell.angle_beta   90.00
_cell.angle_gamma   90.00
#
_symmetry.space_group_name_H-M   'P 1'
#
loop_
_entity.id
_entity.type
_entity.pdbx_description
1 polymer ?
#
loop_
_entity_poly.entity_id
_entity_poly.type
_entity_poly.pdbx_seq_one_letter_code
_entity_poly.pdbx_strand_id
1 'polypeptide(L)'
;MEKDEETAEKKIATVFLIWESNKEGLRFPNLSVLNGEIFPACFLNSEGKPISTPICVVLENLKWEKGRRCRCTIQVVLDEVSEEGLFCPGNRLYLYHNRKKIAEGEII
;
A
#
# COMPACT_ATOMS: atom_id res chain seq x y z
N MET A 1 -23.90 -13.17 -27.66
CA MET A 1 -22.45 -13.26 -27.38
C MET A 1 -22.20 -12.35 -26.20
N GLU A 2 -22.48 -12.85 -25.00
CA GLU A 2 -22.01 -12.22 -23.76
C GLU A 2 -20.52 -12.61 -23.68
N LYS A 3 -19.67 -11.60 -23.67
CA LYS A 3 -18.23 -11.77 -23.46
C LYS A 3 -18.09 -12.06 -21.97
N ASP A 4 -17.66 -13.26 -21.63
CA ASP A 4 -17.19 -13.56 -20.29
C ASP A 4 -16.09 -12.54 -19.94
N GLU A 5 -16.40 -11.58 -19.06
CA GLU A 5 -15.38 -10.79 -18.39
C GLU A 5 -14.67 -11.75 -17.44
N GLU A 6 -13.55 -12.28 -17.93
CA GLU A 6 -12.58 -12.99 -17.12
C GLU A 6 -12.08 -12.01 -16.05
N THR A 7 -12.73 -12.00 -14.88
CA THR A 7 -12.31 -11.20 -13.73
C THR A 7 -10.91 -11.67 -13.34
N ALA A 8 -9.89 -10.94 -13.80
CA ALA A 8 -8.53 -11.14 -13.36
C ALA A 8 -8.52 -11.05 -11.83
N GLU A 9 -8.10 -12.12 -11.16
CA GLU A 9 -7.95 -12.11 -9.69
C GLU A 9 -6.94 -11.02 -9.32
N LYS A 10 -7.40 -9.99 -8.60
CA LYS A 10 -6.52 -8.93 -8.07
C LYS A 10 -5.48 -9.55 -7.16
N LYS A 11 -4.20 -9.27 -7.38
CA LYS A 11 -3.14 -9.80 -6.51
C LYS A 11 -3.21 -9.11 -5.16
N ILE A 12 -2.98 -9.90 -4.13
CA ILE A 12 -2.91 -9.44 -2.75
C ILE A 12 -1.45 -9.54 -2.32
N ALA A 13 -0.91 -8.47 -1.75
CA ALA A 13 0.42 -8.49 -1.15
C ALA A 13 0.33 -8.27 0.36
N THR A 14 1.17 -8.97 1.12
CA THR A 14 1.35 -8.64 2.53
C THR A 14 2.44 -7.57 2.64
N VAL A 15 2.19 -6.57 3.47
CA VAL A 15 3.12 -5.47 3.71
C VAL A 15 3.33 -5.27 5.21
N PHE A 16 4.56 -4.96 5.58
CA PHE A 16 4.89 -4.38 6.88
C PHE A 16 5.05 -2.87 6.74
N LEU A 17 4.21 -2.09 7.42
CA LEU A 17 4.21 -0.62 7.39
C LEU A 17 4.78 -0.02 8.67
N ILE A 18 5.53 1.07 8.49
CA ILE A 18 5.98 1.99 9.54
C ILE A 18 5.43 3.38 9.22
N TRP A 19 4.58 3.91 10.11
CA TRP A 19 3.96 5.22 9.98
C TRP A 19 4.88 6.33 10.50
N GLU A 20 4.88 7.49 9.85
CA GLU A 20 5.74 8.65 10.16
C GLU A 20 5.44 9.31 11.52
N SER A 21 6.44 9.94 12.15
CA SER A 21 6.35 10.41 13.57
C SER A 21 5.88 11.85 13.74
N ASN A 22 5.78 12.60 12.65
CA ASN A 22 5.97 14.05 12.68
C ASN A 22 4.69 14.83 12.33
N LYS A 23 4.76 16.16 12.37
CA LYS A 23 3.68 17.11 11.96
C LYS A 23 3.07 16.84 10.58
N GLU A 24 3.80 16.12 9.74
CA GLU A 24 3.46 15.76 8.36
C GLU A 24 2.64 14.46 8.26
N GLY A 25 2.69 13.62 9.30
CA GLY A 25 2.03 12.32 9.37
C GLY A 25 0.80 12.30 10.27
N LEU A 26 0.17 11.13 10.39
CA LEU A 26 -0.96 10.92 11.31
C LEU A 26 -0.45 10.83 12.75
N ARG A 27 -1.04 11.63 13.66
CA ARG A 27 -0.61 11.65 15.08
C ARG A 27 -0.85 10.31 15.80
N PHE A 28 -1.96 9.64 15.49
CA PHE A 28 -2.36 8.37 16.09
C PHE A 28 -2.85 7.44 14.98
N PRO A 29 -1.94 6.87 14.16
CA PRO A 29 -2.33 6.14 12.96
C PRO A 29 -3.19 4.91 13.31
N ASN A 30 -2.97 4.29 14.48
CA ASN A 30 -3.80 3.21 14.99
C ASN A 30 -5.25 3.57 15.32
N LEU A 31 -5.56 4.86 15.48
CA LEU A 31 -6.92 5.35 15.70
C LEU A 31 -7.51 6.00 14.45
N SER A 32 -6.67 6.43 13.51
CA SER A 32 -7.09 7.18 12.32
C SER A 32 -7.24 6.32 11.07
N VAL A 33 -6.49 5.23 10.97
CA VAL A 33 -6.46 4.40 9.76
C VAL A 33 -7.41 3.22 9.91
N LEU A 34 -8.34 3.09 8.97
CA LEU A 34 -9.38 2.08 8.99
C LEU A 34 -9.09 0.93 8.02
N ASN A 35 -9.65 -0.24 8.33
CA ASN A 35 -9.65 -1.36 7.40
C ASN A 35 -10.49 -1.02 6.16
N GLY A 36 -9.93 -1.25 4.98
CA GLY A 36 -10.52 -0.85 3.69
C GLY A 36 -10.19 0.58 3.27
N GLU A 37 -9.36 1.31 4.01
CA GLU A 37 -8.97 2.67 3.63
C GLU A 37 -8.00 2.67 2.44
N ILE A 38 -8.19 3.63 1.54
CA ILE A 38 -7.45 3.74 0.29
C ILE A 38 -6.41 4.85 0.40
N PHE A 39 -5.17 4.54 0.02
CA PHE A 39 -4.07 5.49 0.00
C PHE A 39 -3.37 5.51 -1.36
N PRO A 40 -2.96 6.69 -1.85
CA PRO A 40 -1.95 6.77 -2.90
C PRO A 40 -0.62 6.16 -2.42
N ALA A 41 -0.05 5.29 -3.23
CA ALA A 41 1.20 4.59 -2.99
C ALA A 41 2.17 4.77 -4.15
N CYS A 42 3.45 4.99 -3.84
CA CYS A 42 4.54 4.92 -4.82
C CYS A 42 5.38 3.69 -4.51
N PHE A 43 5.55 2.79 -5.48
CA PHE A 43 6.33 1.56 -5.33
C PHE A 43 7.78 1.79 -5.75
N LEU A 44 8.69 1.25 -4.96
CA LEU A 44 10.13 1.32 -5.20
C LEU A 44 10.69 -0.10 -5.18
N ASN A 45 11.68 -0.37 -6.03
CA ASN A 45 12.40 -1.63 -5.97
C ASN A 45 13.34 -1.66 -4.74
N SER A 46 14.00 -2.80 -4.54
CA SER A 46 14.98 -2.98 -3.45
C SER A 46 16.15 -1.98 -3.49
N GLU A 47 16.46 -1.39 -4.65
CA GLU A 47 17.46 -0.33 -4.81
C GLU A 47 16.91 1.08 -4.50
N GLY A 48 15.61 1.22 -4.21
CA GLY A 48 14.95 2.50 -3.97
C GLY A 48 14.62 3.28 -5.25
N LYS A 49 14.62 2.66 -6.43
CA LYS A 49 14.15 3.28 -7.67
C LYS A 49 12.64 3.10 -7.83
N PRO A 50 11.89 4.15 -8.22
CA PRO A 50 10.46 4.03 -8.49
C PRO A 50 10.18 2.97 -9.57
N ILE A 51 9.23 2.09 -9.31
CA ILE A 51 8.72 1.08 -10.25
C ILE A 51 7.47 1.60 -10.96
N SER A 52 6.69 2.45 -10.27
CA SER A 52 5.41 2.93 -10.76
C SER A 52 5.26 4.45 -10.57
N THR A 53 4.33 5.04 -11.32
CA THR A 53 3.67 6.28 -10.89
C THR A 53 2.85 6.04 -9.62
N PRO A 54 2.37 7.08 -8.93
CA PRO A 54 1.49 6.89 -7.78
C PRO A 54 0.21 6.12 -8.17
N ILE A 55 -0.06 5.03 -7.47
CA ILE A 55 -1.25 4.19 -7.66
C ILE A 55 -2.03 4.08 -6.35
N CYS A 56 -3.35 3.97 -6.43
CA CYS A 56 -4.19 3.81 -5.24
C CYS A 56 -4.21 2.35 -4.80
N VAL A 57 -3.91 2.12 -3.53
CA VAL A 57 -4.02 0.81 -2.88
C VAL A 57 -5.01 0.85 -1.74
N VAL A 58 -5.75 -0.23 -1.56
CA VAL A 58 -6.59 -0.43 -0.37
C VAL A 58 -5.78 -1.18 0.69
N LEU A 59 -5.90 -0.77 1.95
CA LEU A 59 -5.29 -1.45 3.10
C LEU A 59 -6.32 -2.33 3.79
N GLU A 60 -6.09 -3.63 3.83
CA GLU A 60 -6.97 -4.60 4.46
C GLU A 60 -6.23 -5.43 5.52
N ASN A 61 -6.97 -6.12 6.38
CA ASN A 61 -6.43 -6.98 7.43
C ASN A 61 -5.39 -6.30 8.33
N LEU A 62 -5.60 -5.01 8.64
CA LEU A 62 -4.72 -4.21 9.49
C LEU A 62 -4.54 -4.84 10.88
N LYS A 63 -3.31 -5.22 11.19
CA LYS A 63 -2.88 -5.71 12.50
C LYS A 63 -1.81 -4.78 13.05
N TRP A 64 -2.21 -3.94 13.99
CA TRP A 64 -1.31 -3.02 14.68
C TRP A 64 -0.35 -3.75 15.60
N GLU A 65 0.90 -3.33 15.57
CA GLU A 65 1.93 -3.74 16.51
C GLU A 65 2.26 -2.59 17.46
N LYS A 66 3.32 -2.74 18.24
CA LYS A 66 3.77 -1.66 19.14
C LYS A 66 4.11 -0.40 18.35
N GLY A 67 3.56 0.72 18.82
CA GLY A 67 3.86 2.05 18.30
C GLY A 67 3.18 2.33 16.97
N ARG A 68 3.99 2.62 15.94
CA ARG A 68 3.55 3.11 14.62
C ARG A 68 3.73 2.05 13.54
N ARG A 69 3.67 0.77 13.92
CA ARG A 69 3.95 -0.36 13.05
C ARG A 69 2.68 -1.16 12.85
N CYS A 70 2.43 -1.63 11.65
CA CYS A 70 1.38 -2.60 11.40
C CYS A 70 1.74 -3.55 10.27
N ARG A 71 1.13 -4.72 10.28
CA ARG A 71 1.06 -5.61 9.12
C ARG A 71 -0.33 -5.51 8.52
N CYS A 72 -0.42 -5.48 7.20
CA CYS A 72 -1.68 -5.49 6.49
C CYS A 72 -1.51 -6.16 5.14
N THR A 73 -2.62 -6.38 4.45
CA THR A 73 -2.63 -6.73 3.04
C THR A 73 -2.97 -5.51 2.19
N ILE A 74 -2.43 -5.44 0.99
CA ILE A 74 -2.76 -4.41 0.01
C ILE A 74 -3.18 -5.02 -1.32
N GLN A 75 -4.03 -4.30 -2.03
CA GLN A 75 -4.46 -4.57 -3.41
C GLN A 75 -4.53 -3.26 -4.18
N VAL A 76 -4.32 -3.29 -5.49
CA VAL A 76 -4.54 -2.10 -6.32
C VAL A 76 -6.04 -1.90 -6.55
N VAL A 77 -6.51 -0.66 -6.45
CA VAL A 77 -7.94 -0.36 -6.57
C VAL A 77 -8.41 -0.41 -8.03
N LEU A 78 -7.56 0.00 -8.98
CA LEU A 78 -7.90 0.11 -10.41
C LEU A 78 -7.39 -1.08 -11.22
N ASP A 79 -8.27 -1.68 -12.02
CA ASP A 79 -8.01 -2.92 -12.77
C ASP A 79 -7.01 -2.74 -13.92
N GLU A 80 -6.81 -1.50 -14.38
CA GLU A 80 -5.93 -1.17 -15.51
C GLU A 80 -4.44 -1.09 -15.12
N VAL A 81 -4.11 -1.16 -13.83
CA VAL A 81 -2.73 -1.08 -13.36
C VAL A 81 -2.12 -2.48 -13.39
N SER A 82 -1.08 -2.66 -14.22
CA SER A 82 -0.30 -3.90 -14.15
C SER A 82 0.38 -4.02 -12.78
N GLU A 83 0.02 -5.09 -12.06
CA GLU A 83 0.60 -5.45 -10.77
C GLU A 83 1.93 -6.22 -10.92
N GLU A 84 2.35 -6.51 -12.16
CA GLU A 84 3.61 -7.20 -12.44
C GLU A 84 4.80 -6.42 -11.87
N GLY A 85 5.59 -7.11 -11.06
CA GLY A 85 6.79 -6.53 -10.45
C GLY A 85 6.54 -5.59 -9.27
N LEU A 86 5.29 -5.20 -8.97
CA LEU A 86 4.98 -4.32 -7.82
C LEU A 86 5.08 -5.08 -6.50
N PHE A 87 4.44 -6.23 -6.43
CA PHE A 87 4.28 -7.04 -5.21
C PHE A 87 5.40 -8.08 -5.03
N CYS A 88 6.60 -7.77 -5.53
CA CYS A 88 7.77 -8.61 -5.28
C CYS A 88 8.27 -8.42 -3.84
N PRO A 89 8.59 -9.49 -3.10
CA PRO A 89 9.19 -9.39 -1.77
C PRO A 89 10.46 -8.53 -1.77
N GLY A 90 10.59 -7.67 -0.76
CA GLY A 90 11.68 -6.70 -0.62
C GLY A 90 11.48 -5.40 -1.39
N ASN A 91 10.47 -5.30 -2.27
CA ASN A 91 10.04 -3.99 -2.77
C ASN A 91 9.49 -3.16 -1.63
N ARG A 92 9.60 -1.84 -1.78
CA ARG A 92 9.09 -0.87 -0.81
C ARG A 92 7.92 -0.10 -1.41
N LEU A 93 7.10 0.46 -0.53
CA LEU A 93 6.13 1.46 -0.93
C LEU A 93 6.07 2.62 0.04
N TYR A 94 5.75 3.80 -0.48
CA TYR A 94 5.44 4.97 0.32
C TYR A 94 3.97 5.30 0.21
N LEU A 95 3.29 5.41 1.35
CA LEU A 95 1.91 5.88 1.41
C LEU A 95 1.88 7.40 1.57
N TYR A 96 0.93 8.05 0.91
CA TYR A 96 0.78 9.49 0.93
C TYR A 96 -0.61 9.93 1.38
N HIS A 97 -0.67 11.06 2.07
CA HIS A 97 -1.91 11.78 2.35
C HIS A 97 -1.62 13.29 2.27
N ASN A 98 -2.48 14.04 1.58
CA ASN A 98 -2.28 15.48 1.31
C ASN A 98 -0.88 15.81 0.76
N ARG A 99 -0.39 14.99 -0.19
CA ARG A 99 0.95 15.09 -0.82
C ARG A 99 2.14 14.89 0.12
N LYS A 100 1.91 14.45 1.36
CA LYS A 100 2.95 14.15 2.34
C LYS A 100 3.10 12.65 2.50
N LYS A 101 4.34 12.17 2.61
CA LYS A 101 4.62 10.78 2.97
C LYS A 101 4.16 10.55 4.40
N ILE A 102 3.28 9.58 4.62
CA ILE A 102 2.71 9.27 5.94
C ILE A 102 3.11 7.90 6.46
N ALA A 103 3.50 7.00 5.57
CA ALA A 103 4.03 5.70 5.94
C ALA A 103 4.99 5.19 4.88
N GLU A 104 5.79 4.24 5.31
CA GLU A 104 6.70 3.49 4.48
C GLU A 104 6.49 2.00 4.73
N GLY A 105 6.49 1.21 3.67
CA GLY A 105 6.22 -0.22 3.69
C GLY A 105 7.27 -1.03 2.98
N GLU A 106 7.33 -2.30 3.34
CA GLU A 106 8.08 -3.35 2.65
C GLU A 106 7.13 -4.52 2.36
N ILE A 107 7.15 -5.00 1.12
CA ILE A 107 6.43 -6.19 0.69
C ILE A 107 7.16 -7.42 1.25
N ILE A 108 6.41 -8.30 1.92
CA ILE A 108 6.92 -9.51 2.59
C ILE A 108 6.37 -10.78 1.97
#